data_AF-A0A3D2J6M5-F1
#
_entry.id   AF-A0A3D2J6M5-F1
#
_cell.length_a   1.000
_cell.length_b   1.000
_cell.length_c   1.000
_cell.angle_alpha   90.00
_cell.angle_beta   90.00
_cell.angle_gamma   90.00
#
_symmetry.space_group_name_H-M   'P 1'
#
loop_
_entity.id
_entity.type
_entity.pdbx_description
1 polymer ?
#
loop_
_entity_poly.entity_id
_entity_poly.type
_entity_poly.pdbx_seq_one_letter_code
_entity_poly.pdbx_strand_id
1 'polypeptide(L)'
;MVTADEQQIFSPEETIQEHEQILYTIEQAASRTGMTKRTLRYYEEVGLLPPTDRTGGNYRRYTEQDVQLLERIKELRDLLGFSLTEIRSLLDAENERGQIKLAYQHETDATAKLAQLDRADELIRHQLSLIEQKQASLQQMRASLLDRLDRHDKTRHMLRESL
;
A
#
# COMPACT_ATOMS: atom_id res chain seq x y z
N MET A 1 31.57 53.17 -36.23
CA MET A 1 32.30 52.01 -35.69
C MET A 1 31.45 51.48 -34.54
N VAL A 2 30.75 50.34 -34.61
CA VAL A 2 30.95 49.11 -35.45
C VAL A 2 32.32 48.50 -35.15
N THR A 3 32.48 47.24 -34.74
CA THR A 3 31.56 46.08 -34.57
C THR A 3 31.11 45.91 -33.08
N ALA A 4 30.19 45.04 -32.63
CA ALA A 4 29.93 43.60 -32.84
C ALA A 4 31.16 42.69 -32.49
N ASP A 5 31.03 41.54 -31.83
CA ASP A 5 29.87 40.97 -31.10
C ASP A 5 30.36 40.42 -29.72
N GLU A 6 29.93 39.36 -29.03
CA GLU A 6 29.08 38.17 -29.28
C GLU A 6 28.17 37.90 -28.04
N GLN A 7 27.43 36.77 -28.03
CA GLN A 7 26.48 36.38 -26.96
C GLN A 7 27.17 35.70 -25.76
N GLN A 8 26.78 36.03 -24.53
CA GLN A 8 26.95 35.10 -23.39
C GLN A 8 25.61 34.48 -23.00
N ILE A 9 25.33 33.33 -23.61
CA ILE A 9 24.24 32.44 -23.24
C ILE A 9 24.54 31.88 -21.84
N PHE A 10 23.65 32.13 -20.88
CA PHE A 10 23.56 31.33 -19.66
C PHE A 10 22.40 30.34 -19.86
N SER A 11 22.72 29.11 -20.29
CA SER A 11 21.72 28.07 -20.52
C SER A 11 21.05 27.67 -19.20
N PRO A 12 19.73 27.43 -19.18
CA PRO A 12 19.03 26.84 -18.04
C PRO A 12 19.28 25.32 -17.97
N GLU A 13 20.54 24.91 -17.94
CA GLU A 13 20.96 23.53 -17.68
C GLU A 13 21.19 23.35 -16.18
N GLU A 14 20.14 23.59 -15.39
CA GLU A 14 20.09 23.10 -14.00
C GLU A 14 19.99 21.57 -14.05
N THR A 15 21.16 20.93 -14.01
CA THR A 15 21.44 19.51 -13.88
C THR A 15 20.21 18.67 -13.51
N ILE A 16 19.69 17.92 -14.49
CA ILE A 16 18.81 16.78 -14.19
C ILE A 16 19.67 15.80 -13.40
N GLN A 17 19.52 15.83 -12.08
CA GLN A 17 20.27 14.96 -11.20
C GLN A 17 19.69 13.56 -11.34
N GLU A 18 20.32 12.75 -12.20
CA GLU A 18 20.03 11.32 -12.31
C GLU A 18 20.33 10.66 -10.96
N HIS A 19 19.31 10.63 -10.10
CA HIS A 19 19.31 9.84 -8.88
C HIS A 19 19.40 8.37 -9.30
N GLU A 20 20.62 7.83 -9.30
CA GLU A 20 20.90 6.42 -9.57
C GLU A 20 20.05 5.55 -8.63
N GLN A 21 18.92 5.05 -9.16
CA GLN A 21 17.96 4.33 -8.34
C GLN A 21 18.60 3.03 -7.86
N ILE A 22 18.67 2.86 -6.54
CA ILE A 22 19.24 1.66 -5.94
C ILE A 22 18.32 0.47 -6.24
N LEU A 23 18.66 -0.26 -7.32
CA LEU A 23 17.86 -1.36 -7.86
C LEU A 23 18.24 -2.71 -7.23
N TYR A 24 17.46 -3.10 -6.23
CA TYR A 24 17.64 -4.34 -5.49
C TYR A 24 17.37 -5.59 -6.35
N THR A 25 18.15 -6.63 -6.10
CA THR A 25 17.86 -8.02 -6.51
C THR A 25 16.77 -8.64 -5.62
N ILE A 26 16.19 -9.77 -6.04
CA ILE A 26 15.25 -10.54 -5.21
C ILE A 26 15.90 -11.08 -3.93
N GLU A 27 17.21 -11.32 -3.95
CA GLU A 27 18.04 -11.62 -2.78
C GLU A 27 18.02 -10.47 -1.77
N GLN A 28 18.28 -9.24 -2.22
CA GLN A 28 18.33 -8.05 -1.36
C GLN A 28 16.93 -7.64 -0.86
N ALA A 29 15.91 -7.67 -1.74
CA ALA A 29 14.53 -7.38 -1.36
C ALA A 29 13.99 -8.41 -0.34
N ALA A 30 14.30 -9.69 -0.51
CA ALA A 30 13.98 -10.73 0.47
C ALA A 30 14.68 -10.47 1.83
N SER A 31 15.97 -10.12 1.79
CA SER A 31 16.76 -9.83 2.99
C SER A 31 16.27 -8.59 3.76
N ARG A 32 15.80 -7.54 3.07
CA ARG A 32 15.24 -6.34 3.70
C ARG A 32 13.86 -6.58 4.30
N THR A 33 12.96 -7.14 3.51
CA THR A 33 11.54 -7.34 3.89
C THR A 33 11.34 -8.48 4.91
N GLY A 34 12.37 -9.29 5.17
CA GLY A 34 12.27 -10.52 5.95
C GLY A 34 11.36 -11.58 5.28
N MET A 35 11.12 -11.47 3.98
CA MET A 35 10.32 -12.43 3.21
C MET A 35 11.18 -13.47 2.49
N THR A 36 10.58 -14.61 2.14
CA THR A 36 11.25 -15.57 1.24
C THR A 36 11.18 -15.08 -0.20
N LYS A 37 12.19 -15.42 -1.02
CA LYS A 37 12.14 -15.21 -2.49
C LYS A 37 10.88 -15.82 -3.13
N ARG A 38 10.36 -16.94 -2.58
CA ARG A 38 9.09 -17.56 -3.02
C ARG A 38 7.89 -16.65 -2.77
N THR A 39 7.85 -15.98 -1.61
CA THR A 39 6.81 -15.00 -1.28
C THR A 39 6.84 -13.82 -2.25
N LEU A 40 8.03 -13.29 -2.56
CA LEU A 40 8.17 -12.16 -3.49
C LEU A 40 7.72 -12.53 -4.92
N ARG A 41 8.16 -13.69 -5.45
CA ARG A 41 7.69 -14.18 -6.76
C ARG A 41 6.18 -14.40 -6.79
N TYR A 42 5.60 -14.95 -5.71
CA TYR A 42 4.16 -15.15 -5.63
C TYR A 42 3.40 -13.81 -5.60
N TYR A 43 3.96 -12.78 -4.98
CA TYR A 43 3.38 -11.43 -5.00
C TYR A 43 3.47 -10.75 -6.37
N GLU A 44 4.53 -10.98 -7.14
CA GLU A 44 4.57 -10.61 -8.56
C GLU A 44 3.51 -11.40 -9.38
N GLU A 45 3.41 -12.71 -9.16
CA GLU A 45 2.50 -13.62 -9.87
C GLU A 45 1.02 -13.27 -9.67
N VAL A 46 0.60 -12.93 -8.44
CA VAL A 46 -0.77 -12.42 -8.17
C VAL A 46 -0.93 -10.92 -8.46
N GLY A 47 0.11 -10.25 -8.95
CA GLY A 47 0.10 -8.84 -9.36
C GLY A 47 0.05 -7.81 -8.22
N LEU A 48 0.50 -8.15 -7.01
CA LEU A 48 0.50 -7.24 -5.84
C LEU A 48 1.59 -6.15 -5.90
N LEU A 49 2.52 -6.26 -6.84
CA LEU A 49 3.50 -5.23 -7.16
C LEU A 49 3.19 -4.63 -8.55
N PRO A 50 3.48 -3.33 -8.78
CA PRO A 50 3.27 -2.72 -10.10
C PRO A 50 4.12 -3.43 -11.16
N PRO A 51 3.70 -3.45 -12.43
CA PRO A 51 4.52 -3.99 -13.52
C PRO A 51 5.81 -3.17 -13.67
N THR A 52 6.92 -3.86 -13.85
CA THR A 52 8.25 -3.27 -14.09
C THR A 52 8.73 -3.61 -15.49
N ASP A 53 9.32 -2.65 -16.19
CA ASP A 53 10.02 -2.91 -17.44
C ASP A 53 11.10 -3.98 -17.25
N ARG A 54 11.00 -5.03 -18.07
CA ARG A 54 11.95 -6.16 -18.04
C ARG A 54 13.27 -5.74 -18.68
N THR A 55 14.17 -5.21 -17.86
CA THR A 55 15.60 -5.12 -18.22
C THR A 55 16.10 -6.46 -18.78
N GLY A 56 17.06 -6.41 -19.71
CA GLY A 56 17.40 -7.50 -20.64
C GLY A 56 17.85 -8.85 -20.06
N GLY A 57 17.88 -9.01 -18.73
CA GLY A 57 18.08 -10.28 -18.02
C GLY A 57 16.79 -11.02 -17.62
N ASN A 58 15.59 -10.51 -17.94
CA ASN A 58 14.29 -11.14 -17.64
C ASN A 58 13.97 -11.35 -16.14
N TYR A 59 14.68 -10.68 -15.23
CA TYR A 59 14.42 -10.68 -13.78
C TYR A 59 13.97 -9.29 -13.31
N ARG A 60 13.01 -9.24 -12.37
CA ARG A 60 12.61 -7.99 -11.71
C ARG A 60 13.79 -7.38 -10.96
N ARG A 61 13.90 -6.06 -11.05
CA ARG A 61 14.64 -5.21 -10.11
C ARG A 61 13.63 -4.45 -9.27
N TYR A 62 13.83 -4.42 -7.97
CA TYR A 62 12.96 -3.71 -7.04
C TYR A 62 13.55 -2.34 -6.76
N THR A 63 12.75 -1.29 -6.90
CA THR A 63 13.10 0.05 -6.41
C THR A 63 12.97 0.12 -4.89
N GLU A 64 13.35 1.26 -4.29
CA GLU A 64 13.05 1.53 -2.88
C GLU A 64 11.52 1.51 -2.61
N GLN A 65 10.73 2.05 -3.53
CA GLN A 65 9.26 2.08 -3.43
C GLN A 65 8.66 0.67 -3.47
N ASP A 66 9.18 -0.23 -4.31
CA ASP A 66 8.79 -1.65 -4.32
C ASP A 66 9.07 -2.31 -2.95
N VAL A 67 10.20 -2.00 -2.32
CA VAL A 67 10.56 -2.59 -1.02
C VAL A 67 9.67 -2.05 0.10
N GLN A 68 9.36 -0.74 0.09
CA GLN A 68 8.41 -0.14 1.03
C GLN A 68 6.98 -0.69 0.83
N LEU A 69 6.56 -0.93 -0.42
CA LEU A 69 5.29 -1.59 -0.74
C LEU A 69 5.26 -3.04 -0.21
N LEU A 70 6.36 -3.80 -0.32
CA LEU A 70 6.49 -5.13 0.25
C LEU A 70 6.44 -5.11 1.79
N GLU A 71 7.11 -4.15 2.43
CA GLU A 71 7.05 -3.92 3.88
C GLU A 71 5.61 -3.60 4.34
N ARG A 72 4.86 -2.78 3.57
CA ARG A 72 3.44 -2.48 3.84
C ARG A 72 2.50 -3.68 3.62
N ILE A 73 2.71 -4.47 2.56
CA ILE A 73 1.98 -5.73 2.33
C ILE A 73 2.25 -6.72 3.48
N LYS A 74 3.47 -6.74 4.03
CA LYS A 74 3.81 -7.56 5.20
C LYS A 74 2.99 -7.16 6.42
N GLU A 75 2.92 -5.86 6.72
CA GLU A 75 2.20 -5.29 7.85
C GLU A 75 0.69 -5.63 7.79
N LEU A 76 0.04 -5.34 6.65
CA LEU A 76 -1.38 -5.60 6.42
C LEU A 76 -1.73 -7.09 6.59
N ARG A 77 -0.86 -8.00 6.15
CA ARG A 77 -1.04 -9.45 6.27
C ARG A 77 -0.75 -9.96 7.69
N ASP A 78 0.42 -9.63 8.24
CA ASP A 78 0.95 -10.26 9.46
C ASP A 78 0.39 -9.65 10.75
N LEU A 79 0.09 -8.35 10.77
CA LEU A 79 -0.41 -7.66 11.98
C LEU A 79 -1.93 -7.44 11.94
N LEU A 80 -2.49 -7.14 10.76
CA LEU A 80 -3.90 -6.79 10.58
C LEU A 80 -4.74 -7.94 9.98
N GLY A 81 -4.10 -9.04 9.59
CA GLY A 81 -4.78 -10.26 9.14
C GLY A 81 -5.55 -10.12 7.82
N PHE A 82 -5.23 -9.13 7.00
CA PHE A 82 -5.85 -8.98 5.68
C PHE A 82 -5.37 -10.08 4.71
N SER A 83 -6.32 -10.65 3.99
CA SER A 83 -6.06 -11.54 2.85
C SER A 83 -5.41 -10.76 1.70
N LEU A 84 -4.71 -11.47 0.80
CA LEU A 84 -4.08 -10.84 -0.37
C LEU A 84 -5.09 -10.15 -1.30
N THR A 85 -6.35 -10.59 -1.28
CA THR A 85 -7.49 -9.95 -1.97
C THR A 85 -7.95 -8.66 -1.30
N GLU A 86 -8.05 -8.61 0.04
CA GLU A 86 -8.33 -7.36 0.76
C GLU A 86 -7.16 -6.36 0.59
N ILE A 87 -5.91 -6.84 0.67
CA ILE A 87 -4.71 -6.03 0.47
C ILE A 87 -4.66 -5.45 -0.95
N ARG A 88 -5.01 -6.24 -1.96
CA ARG A 88 -5.19 -5.75 -3.33
C ARG A 88 -6.16 -4.56 -3.38
N SER A 89 -7.39 -4.74 -2.87
CA SER A 89 -8.41 -3.69 -2.92
C SER A 89 -8.00 -2.42 -2.15
N LEU A 90 -7.26 -2.56 -1.06
CA LEU A 90 -6.68 -1.42 -0.34
C LEU A 90 -5.64 -0.68 -1.19
N LEU A 91 -4.67 -1.40 -1.77
CA LEU A 91 -3.56 -0.82 -2.56
C LEU A 91 -4.00 -0.23 -3.90
N ASP A 92 -4.90 -0.90 -4.62
CA ASP A 92 -5.43 -0.42 -5.89
C ASP A 92 -6.17 0.92 -5.66
N ALA A 93 -6.91 1.05 -4.54
CA ALA A 93 -7.54 2.30 -4.11
C ALA A 93 -6.55 3.37 -3.58
N GLU A 94 -5.44 2.98 -2.95
CA GLU A 94 -4.35 3.93 -2.60
C GLU A 94 -3.71 4.52 -3.87
N ASN A 95 -3.43 3.68 -4.87
CA ASN A 95 -2.87 4.11 -6.16
C ASN A 95 -3.84 5.00 -6.95
N GLU A 96 -5.10 4.59 -7.13
CA GLU A 96 -6.09 5.37 -7.88
C GLU A 96 -6.30 6.75 -7.25
N ARG A 97 -6.40 6.84 -5.91
CA ARG A 97 -6.43 8.12 -5.18
C ARG A 97 -5.15 8.95 -5.39
N GLY A 98 -3.99 8.31 -5.56
CA GLY A 98 -2.75 8.97 -5.95
C GLY A 98 -2.85 9.64 -7.32
N GLN A 99 -3.36 8.92 -8.33
CA GLN A 99 -3.56 9.47 -9.68
C GLN A 99 -4.60 10.60 -9.69
N ILE A 100 -5.72 10.43 -8.98
CA ILE A 100 -6.76 11.46 -8.84
C ILE A 100 -6.19 12.73 -8.19
N LYS A 101 -5.36 12.59 -7.15
CA LYS A 101 -4.70 13.74 -6.51
C LYS A 101 -3.79 14.51 -7.47
N LEU A 102 -3.03 13.81 -8.31
CA LEU A 102 -2.16 14.43 -9.33
C LEU A 102 -3.01 15.16 -10.39
N ALA A 103 -4.08 14.53 -10.89
CA ALA A 103 -5.01 15.17 -11.83
C ALA A 103 -5.64 16.44 -11.23
N TYR A 104 -6.11 16.38 -9.98
CA TYR A 104 -6.73 17.50 -9.27
C TYR A 104 -5.79 18.71 -9.07
N GLN A 105 -4.47 18.47 -8.97
CA GLN A 105 -3.47 19.55 -8.87
C GLN A 105 -3.33 20.37 -10.16
N HIS A 106 -3.63 19.78 -11.32
CA HIS A 106 -3.50 20.43 -12.63
C HIS A 106 -4.84 20.78 -13.29
N GLU A 107 -5.94 20.20 -12.82
CA GLU A 107 -7.29 20.53 -13.29
C GLU A 107 -7.63 22.01 -13.01
N THR A 108 -8.45 22.60 -13.88
CA THR A 108 -8.96 23.98 -13.77
C THR A 108 -10.49 24.07 -13.80
N ASP A 109 -11.20 23.09 -14.39
CA ASP A 109 -12.65 23.05 -14.32
C ASP A 109 -13.17 22.64 -12.93
N ALA A 110 -14.22 23.31 -12.48
CA ALA A 110 -14.83 23.05 -11.17
C ALA A 110 -15.66 21.74 -11.18
N THR A 111 -16.26 21.37 -12.30
CA THR A 111 -17.07 20.14 -12.43
C THR A 111 -16.18 18.90 -12.40
N ALA A 112 -15.08 18.93 -13.16
CA ALA A 112 -14.05 17.90 -13.14
C ALA A 112 -13.43 17.74 -11.74
N LYS A 113 -13.16 18.85 -11.03
CA LYS A 113 -12.67 18.80 -9.64
C LYS A 113 -13.66 18.19 -8.66
N LEU A 114 -14.96 18.46 -8.79
CA LEU A 114 -15.98 17.81 -7.97
C LEU A 114 -16.01 16.30 -8.25
N ALA A 115 -16.08 15.88 -9.51
CA ALA A 115 -16.07 14.46 -9.89
C ALA A 115 -14.81 13.72 -9.43
N GLN A 116 -13.63 14.38 -9.44
CA GLN A 116 -12.38 13.86 -8.88
C GLN A 116 -12.47 13.66 -7.36
N LEU A 117 -13.04 14.62 -6.63
CA LEU A 117 -13.24 14.51 -5.19
C LEU A 117 -14.26 13.41 -4.83
N ASP A 118 -15.41 13.38 -5.50
CA ASP A 118 -16.44 12.35 -5.32
C ASP A 118 -15.84 10.94 -5.53
N ARG A 119 -15.04 10.75 -6.58
CA ARG A 119 -14.36 9.47 -6.85
C ARG A 119 -13.29 9.13 -5.80
N ALA A 120 -12.54 10.12 -5.29
CA ALA A 120 -11.61 9.89 -4.19
C ALA A 120 -12.35 9.48 -2.90
N ASP A 121 -13.55 10.03 -2.68
CA ASP A 121 -14.41 9.73 -1.54
C ASP A 121 -15.02 8.32 -1.61
N GLU A 122 -15.46 7.88 -2.80
CA GLU A 122 -15.87 6.48 -3.05
C GLU A 122 -14.77 5.48 -2.64
N LEU A 123 -13.52 5.77 -3.03
CA LEU A 123 -12.36 4.92 -2.74
C LEU A 123 -12.04 4.89 -1.24
N ILE A 124 -12.11 6.04 -0.55
CA ILE A 124 -11.96 6.11 0.91
C ILE A 124 -13.07 5.31 1.61
N ARG A 125 -14.32 5.45 1.17
CA ARG A 125 -15.48 4.71 1.72
C ARG A 125 -15.33 3.21 1.52
N HIS A 126 -14.82 2.76 0.36
CA HIS A 126 -14.50 1.34 0.15
C HIS A 126 -13.42 0.84 1.12
N GLN A 127 -12.31 1.57 1.26
CA GLN A 127 -11.23 1.21 2.19
C GLN A 127 -11.70 1.15 3.65
N LEU A 128 -12.51 2.13 4.09
CA LEU A 128 -13.15 2.11 5.41
C LEU A 128 -14.03 0.87 5.60
N SER A 129 -14.86 0.52 4.62
CA SER A 129 -15.76 -0.64 4.72
C SER A 129 -15.02 -1.97 4.95
N LEU A 130 -13.82 -2.14 4.38
CA LEU A 130 -12.97 -3.32 4.60
C LEU A 130 -12.43 -3.35 6.04
N ILE A 131 -12.03 -2.19 6.58
CA ILE A 131 -11.55 -2.05 7.97
C ILE A 131 -12.68 -2.30 8.96
N GLU A 132 -13.87 -1.74 8.72
CA GLU A 132 -15.06 -1.92 9.55
C GLU A 132 -15.51 -3.39 9.62
N GLN A 133 -15.54 -4.09 8.47
CA GLN A 133 -15.83 -5.53 8.42
C GLN A 133 -14.82 -6.36 9.24
N LYS A 134 -13.54 -6.00 9.19
CA LYS A 134 -12.48 -6.64 9.98
C LYS A 134 -12.67 -6.40 11.48
N GLN A 135 -12.94 -5.15 11.86
CA GLN A 135 -13.19 -4.76 13.25
C GLN A 135 -14.44 -5.46 13.81
N ALA A 136 -15.55 -5.49 13.06
CA ALA A 136 -16.78 -6.18 13.47
C ALA A 136 -16.53 -7.68 13.70
N SER A 137 -15.79 -8.33 12.81
CA SER A 137 -15.41 -9.76 12.93
C SER A 137 -14.58 -10.03 14.20
N LEU A 138 -13.60 -9.18 14.49
CA LEU A 138 -12.77 -9.27 15.71
C LEU A 138 -13.59 -8.97 16.99
N GLN A 139 -14.53 -8.02 16.94
CA GLN A 139 -15.45 -7.72 18.04
C GLN A 139 -16.40 -8.89 18.34
N GLN A 140 -16.96 -9.54 17.30
CA GLN A 140 -17.77 -10.74 17.43
C GLN A 140 -16.98 -11.90 18.06
N MET A 141 -15.75 -12.14 17.59
CA MET A 141 -14.86 -13.15 18.19
C MET A 141 -14.60 -12.85 19.67
N ARG A 142 -14.26 -11.60 20.02
CA ARG A 142 -14.07 -11.17 21.42
C ARG A 142 -15.32 -11.38 22.27
N ALA A 143 -16.50 -11.02 21.77
CA ALA A 143 -17.76 -11.22 22.48
C ALA A 143 -18.03 -12.71 22.77
N SER A 144 -17.78 -13.59 21.81
CA SER A 144 -17.94 -15.05 21.97
C SER A 144 -17.02 -15.64 23.04
N LEU A 145 -15.83 -15.06 23.24
CA LEU A 145 -14.88 -15.50 24.27
C LEU A 145 -15.29 -15.01 25.67
N LEU A 146 -15.83 -13.78 25.78
CA LEU A 146 -16.33 -13.24 27.05
C LEU A 146 -17.55 -14.01 27.56
N ASP A 147 -18.50 -14.33 26.68
CA ASP A 147 -19.67 -15.17 27.02
C ASP A 147 -19.26 -16.58 27.51
N ARG A 148 -18.22 -17.18 26.90
CA ARG A 148 -17.68 -18.46 27.37
C ARG A 148 -17.05 -18.37 28.76
N LEU A 149 -16.41 -17.24 29.10
CA LEU A 149 -15.87 -17.00 30.44
C LEU A 149 -17.00 -16.84 31.47
N ASP A 150 -17.99 -16.00 31.20
CA ASP A 150 -19.18 -15.83 32.05
C ASP A 150 -19.90 -17.17 32.35
N ARG A 151 -20.07 -18.02 31.33
CA ARG A 151 -20.62 -19.38 31.51
C ARG A 151 -19.75 -20.26 32.41
N HIS A 152 -18.42 -20.15 32.32
CA HIS A 152 -17.50 -20.86 33.22
C HIS A 152 -17.53 -20.30 34.66
N ASP A 153 -17.67 -18.99 34.85
CA ASP A 153 -17.81 -18.36 36.16
C ASP A 153 -19.12 -18.78 36.86
N LYS A 154 -20.25 -18.72 36.14
CA LYS A 154 -21.56 -19.19 36.64
C LYS A 154 -21.52 -20.67 37.05
N THR A 155 -20.91 -21.53 36.23
CA THR A 155 -20.76 -22.96 36.56
C THR A 155 -19.89 -23.17 37.80
N ARG A 156 -18.78 -22.42 37.93
CA ARG A 156 -17.92 -22.45 39.13
C ARG A 156 -18.62 -21.89 40.37
N HIS A 157 -19.58 -20.99 40.24
CA HIS A 157 -20.40 -20.47 41.33
C HIS A 157 -21.37 -21.53 41.85
N MET A 158 -22.19 -22.12 40.96
CA MET A 158 -23.17 -23.16 41.32
C MET A 158 -22.51 -24.39 41.95
N LEU A 159 -21.33 -24.80 41.47
CA LEU A 159 -20.55 -25.90 42.04
C LEU A 159 -19.91 -25.59 43.41
N ARG A 160 -19.85 -24.31 43.83
CA ARG A 160 -19.38 -23.91 45.16
C ARG A 160 -20.52 -23.74 46.17
N GLU A 161 -21.75 -23.52 45.71
CA GLU A 161 -22.95 -23.41 46.54
C GLU A 161 -23.62 -24.77 46.80
N SER A 162 -23.09 -25.84 46.19
CA SER A 162 -23.57 -27.22 46.31
C SER A 162 -22.57 -28.17 47.01
N LEU A 163 -21.61 -27.60 47.76
CA LEU A 163 -20.60 -28.26 48.58
C LEU A 163 -20.66 -27.80 50.04
#